data_AF-A0AAW1P1C0-F1
#
_entry.id   AF-A0AAW1P1C0-F1
#
_cell.length_a   1.000
_cell.length_b   1.000
_cell.length_c   1.000
_cell.angle_alpha   90.00
_cell.angle_beta   90.00
_cell.angle_gamma   90.00
#
_symmetry.space_group_name_H-M   'P 1'
#
loop_
_entity.id
_entity.type
_entity.pdbx_description
1 polymer ?
#
loop_
_entity_poly.entity_id
_entity_poly.type
_entity_poly.pdbx_seq_one_letter_code
_entity_poly.pdbx_strand_id
1 'polypeptide(L)'
;METSVSQLGPSTIPTNRQLRALLKPPPAESLAPAPTWEAKKTDVRDFIAKKREIFLVLMTIDNKKQELSKLQERADLREEAVSKGEQMLAEDAAKFDAFLRENDEKLQQAKRAVEAEVKGKQDKIAEIKKLGALAAVARSELNDVEDQLEQCKGYRDFLDRITPQDWFKEEQAKKDLVRAEELATWAAACEGIRSRRAVAAAAQAQAEESYANARTQQEAEAAEALIARHKAALALAIAEQEPPEPPPPPPDDEPKMFFTEPHQLLQSYARLEEENLFLIQATQEAEEAYESAREALQRTQTSMGAQADALSAQVAELAQAVQAAQLHCQALKADGRRMGFSGSRPPTALLTSKSTLGKSGLNLPLTHRTGTSARPGTQSSSNGAEAVVAKLREVHSQCGFEGDSGLTSVQMLASLESRLEELLAAADQLSPEAMAAGQRAREAERRKAMREEKALKTAQEHDERERRAKERADAPIFKKTEKPAMTRSLLPVHVKVKNMTLKDVENQELDRFLSQDLTQL
;
A
#
# COMPACT_ATOMS: atom_id res chain seq x y z
N MET A 1 -52.66 54.28 -17.13
CA MET A 1 -52.75 55.07 -15.90
C MET A 1 -51.94 56.32 -16.15
N GLU A 2 -52.64 57.39 -16.51
CA GLU A 2 -52.81 58.60 -15.67
C GLU A 2 -51.61 59.54 -15.88
N THR A 3 -51.73 60.82 -16.21
CA THR A 3 -52.85 61.71 -16.50
C THR A 3 -52.20 62.97 -17.08
N SER A 4 -52.88 63.62 -18.01
CA SER A 4 -52.57 64.96 -18.50
C SER A 4 -52.29 65.95 -17.37
N VAL A 5 -51.15 66.62 -17.38
CA VAL A 5 -50.94 67.89 -16.67
C VAL A 5 -50.16 68.85 -17.59
N SER A 6 -50.94 69.76 -18.17
CA SER A 6 -50.65 71.20 -18.37
C SER A 6 -49.28 71.55 -18.97
N GLN A 7 -49.18 71.80 -20.28
CA GLN A 7 -49.52 73.10 -20.88
C GLN A 7 -49.41 74.29 -19.93
N LEU A 8 -48.17 74.63 -19.55
CA LEU A 8 -47.77 76.01 -19.33
C LEU A 8 -46.59 76.26 -20.26
N GLY A 9 -46.84 76.96 -21.37
CA GLY A 9 -45.77 77.45 -22.24
C GLY A 9 -44.78 78.28 -21.41
N PRO A 10 -43.48 78.25 -21.72
CA PRO A 10 -42.52 79.05 -20.98
C PRO A 10 -42.94 80.52 -21.10
N SER A 11 -43.33 81.12 -19.97
CA SER A 11 -43.30 82.56 -19.83
C SER A 11 -41.83 82.94 -19.96
N THR A 12 -41.40 83.23 -21.19
CA THR A 12 -40.06 83.71 -21.49
C THR A 12 -39.96 85.08 -20.84
N ILE A 13 -39.48 85.11 -19.59
CA ILE A 13 -39.00 86.33 -18.96
C ILE A 13 -37.91 86.84 -19.91
N PRO A 14 -38.09 87.99 -20.58
CA PRO A 14 -37.13 88.47 -21.55
C PRO A 14 -35.80 88.68 -20.81
N THR A 15 -34.72 88.08 -21.33
CA THR A 15 -33.39 88.23 -20.73
C THR A 15 -33.00 89.71 -20.76
N ASN A 16 -32.25 90.19 -19.76
CA ASN A 16 -31.80 91.59 -19.69
C ASN A 16 -31.12 92.06 -21.00
N ARG A 17 -30.49 91.14 -21.73
CA ARG A 17 -29.93 91.36 -23.08
C ARG A 17 -30.99 91.67 -24.16
N GLN A 18 -32.13 90.99 -24.12
CA GLN A 18 -33.28 91.25 -25.01
C GLN A 18 -33.96 92.58 -24.65
N LEU A 19 -34.07 92.91 -23.36
CA LEU A 19 -34.56 94.21 -22.89
C LEU A 19 -33.60 95.36 -23.29
N ARG A 20 -32.28 95.13 -23.27
CA ARG A 20 -31.26 96.08 -23.78
C ARG A 20 -31.36 96.33 -25.28
N ALA A 21 -31.76 95.33 -26.06
CA ALA A 21 -31.97 95.49 -27.51
C ALA A 21 -33.20 96.35 -27.85
N LEU A 22 -34.23 96.31 -27.00
CA LEU A 22 -35.43 97.16 -27.11
C LEU A 22 -35.18 98.62 -26.66
N LEU A 23 -34.08 98.89 -25.94
CA LEU A 23 -33.69 100.22 -25.46
C LEU A 23 -32.65 100.92 -26.37
N LYS A 24 -32.39 100.41 -27.58
CA LYS A 24 -31.53 101.08 -28.56
C LYS A 24 -32.26 102.31 -29.13
N PRO A 25 -31.64 103.49 -29.17
CA PRO A 25 -32.24 104.65 -29.85
C PRO A 25 -32.41 104.34 -31.34
N PRO A 26 -33.49 104.83 -31.99
CA PRO A 26 -33.70 104.59 -33.42
C PRO A 26 -32.55 105.18 -34.26
N PRO A 27 -32.28 104.61 -35.45
CA PRO A 27 -31.24 105.10 -36.36
C PRO A 27 -31.48 106.57 -36.74
N ALA A 28 -30.39 107.30 -36.94
CA ALA A 28 -30.32 108.78 -37.03
C ALA A 28 -31.04 109.44 -38.24
N GLU A 29 -31.93 108.74 -38.93
CA GLU A 29 -32.55 109.16 -40.20
C GLU A 29 -34.02 109.62 -40.10
N SER A 30 -34.58 109.80 -38.89
CA SER A 30 -35.96 110.31 -38.71
C SER A 30 -36.12 111.46 -37.72
N LEU A 31 -35.05 112.18 -37.38
CA LEU A 31 -35.17 113.42 -36.61
C LEU A 31 -35.73 114.53 -37.50
N ALA A 32 -37.00 114.85 -37.31
CA ALA A 32 -37.63 116.06 -37.84
C ALA A 32 -36.76 117.30 -37.52
N PRO A 33 -36.68 118.30 -38.42
CA PRO A 33 -35.88 119.50 -38.20
C PRO A 33 -36.28 120.17 -36.89
N ALA A 34 -35.28 120.60 -36.11
CA ALA A 34 -35.48 121.28 -34.84
C ALA A 34 -36.46 122.46 -35.01
N PRO A 35 -37.46 122.62 -34.14
CA PRO A 35 -38.45 123.69 -34.27
C PRO A 35 -37.74 125.04 -34.21
N THR A 36 -37.99 125.90 -35.20
CA THR A 36 -37.51 127.27 -35.23
C THR A 36 -38.13 128.03 -34.07
N TRP A 37 -37.30 128.43 -33.10
CA TRP A 37 -37.75 129.21 -31.97
C TRP A 37 -38.08 130.64 -32.44
N GLU A 38 -39.36 130.97 -32.57
CA GLU A 38 -39.76 132.37 -32.58
C GLU A 38 -39.55 132.92 -31.16
N ALA A 39 -38.58 133.82 -30.97
CA ALA A 39 -38.43 134.58 -29.73
C ALA A 39 -39.58 135.57 -29.56
N LYS A 40 -40.72 135.06 -29.09
CA LYS A 40 -41.71 135.86 -28.40
C LYS A 40 -41.05 136.41 -27.14
N LYS A 41 -41.06 137.74 -26.95
CA LYS A 41 -40.56 138.41 -25.74
C LYS A 41 -41.34 137.89 -24.54
N THR A 42 -40.84 136.84 -23.92
CA THR A 42 -41.35 136.30 -22.67
C THR A 42 -40.85 137.18 -21.54
N ASP A 43 -41.72 137.47 -20.58
CA ASP A 43 -41.34 138.21 -19.38
C ASP A 43 -40.17 137.49 -18.71
N VAL A 44 -39.20 138.24 -18.17
CA VAL A 44 -37.94 137.68 -17.65
C VAL A 44 -38.20 136.62 -16.58
N ARG A 45 -39.33 136.74 -15.86
CA ARG A 45 -39.81 135.73 -14.89
C ARG A 45 -40.15 134.38 -15.52
N ASP A 46 -40.79 134.33 -16.69
CA ASP A 46 -41.17 133.09 -17.37
C ASP A 46 -39.96 132.37 -17.97
N PHE A 47 -39.00 133.13 -18.50
CA PHE A 47 -37.73 132.57 -18.97
C PHE A 47 -36.93 131.97 -17.81
N ILE A 48 -36.87 132.67 -16.68
CA ILE A 48 -36.24 132.16 -15.45
C ILE A 48 -36.98 130.92 -14.94
N ALA A 49 -38.32 130.90 -14.98
CA ALA A 49 -39.14 129.75 -14.58
C ALA A 49 -38.88 128.52 -15.47
N LYS A 50 -38.90 128.69 -16.81
CA LYS A 50 -38.60 127.61 -17.76
C LYS A 50 -37.16 127.11 -17.64
N LYS A 51 -36.19 128.00 -17.43
CA LYS A 51 -34.80 127.60 -17.16
C LYS A 51 -34.70 126.80 -15.88
N ARG A 52 -35.36 127.22 -14.79
CA ARG A 52 -35.42 126.46 -13.53
C ARG A 52 -36.07 125.09 -13.73
N GLU A 53 -37.16 125.02 -14.48
CA GLU A 53 -37.83 123.76 -14.82
C GLU A 53 -36.92 122.82 -15.61
N ILE A 54 -36.22 123.33 -16.63
CA ILE A 54 -35.22 122.57 -17.40
C ILE A 54 -34.10 122.08 -16.49
N PHE A 55 -33.60 122.90 -15.57
CA PHE A 55 -32.57 122.49 -14.61
C PHE A 55 -33.08 121.42 -13.63
N LEU A 56 -34.32 121.51 -13.16
CA LEU A 56 -34.93 120.49 -12.31
C LEU A 56 -35.11 119.16 -13.05
N VAL A 57 -35.52 119.20 -14.31
CA VAL A 57 -35.63 118.01 -15.17
C VAL A 57 -34.24 117.42 -15.43
N LEU A 58 -33.24 118.25 -15.72
CA LEU A 58 -31.86 117.80 -15.92
C LEU A 58 -31.31 117.14 -14.66
N MET A 59 -31.48 117.78 -13.50
CA MET A 59 -31.12 117.21 -12.19
C MET A 59 -31.85 115.90 -11.91
N THR A 60 -33.13 115.78 -12.29
CA THR A 60 -33.91 114.55 -12.15
C THR A 60 -33.41 113.44 -13.08
N ILE A 61 -33.02 113.78 -14.31
CA ILE A 61 -32.42 112.83 -15.26
C ILE A 61 -31.06 112.38 -14.75
N ASP A 62 -30.23 113.28 -14.24
CA ASP A 62 -28.91 112.94 -13.70
C ASP A 62 -29.04 112.08 -12.44
N ASN A 63 -29.97 112.40 -11.54
CA ASN A 63 -30.32 111.53 -10.41
C ASN A 63 -30.78 110.15 -10.88
N LYS A 64 -31.66 110.07 -11.90
CA LYS A 64 -32.09 108.77 -12.47
C LYS A 64 -30.95 108.00 -13.13
N LYS A 65 -30.03 108.68 -13.84
CA LYS A 65 -28.85 108.06 -14.44
C LYS A 65 -27.91 107.51 -13.37
N GLN A 66 -27.69 108.26 -12.28
CA GLN A 66 -26.90 107.79 -11.14
C GLN A 66 -27.56 106.60 -10.45
N GLU A 67 -28.87 106.63 -10.21
CA GLU A 67 -29.60 105.49 -9.64
C GLU A 67 -29.61 104.27 -10.57
N LEU A 68 -29.74 104.48 -11.89
CA LEU A 68 -29.61 103.41 -12.88
C LEU A 68 -28.19 102.82 -12.89
N SER A 69 -27.14 103.65 -12.78
CA SER A 69 -25.75 103.17 -12.67
C SER A 69 -25.56 102.30 -11.43
N LYS A 70 -26.08 102.73 -10.27
CA LYS A 70 -26.01 101.94 -9.03
C LYS A 70 -26.78 100.61 -9.14
N LEU A 71 -27.94 100.61 -9.81
CA LEU A 71 -28.72 99.38 -10.04
C LEU A 71 -28.03 98.45 -11.03
N GLN A 72 -27.38 99.00 -12.06
CA GLN A 72 -26.59 98.27 -13.04
C GLN A 72 -25.40 97.57 -12.34
N GLU A 73 -24.63 98.30 -11.54
CA GLU A 73 -23.51 97.74 -10.75
C GLU A 73 -23.98 96.63 -9.79
N ARG A 74 -25.11 96.84 -9.10
CA ARG A 74 -25.71 95.80 -8.25
C ARG A 74 -26.20 94.58 -9.05
N ALA A 75 -26.67 94.78 -10.28
CA ALA A 75 -27.08 93.69 -11.16
C ALA A 75 -25.86 92.91 -11.67
N ASP A 76 -24.81 93.59 -12.11
CA ASP A 76 -23.57 92.98 -12.60
C ASP A 76 -22.89 92.18 -11.48
N LEU A 77 -22.82 92.72 -10.26
CA LEU A 77 -22.31 91.99 -9.09
C LEU A 77 -23.13 90.73 -8.76
N ARG A 78 -24.46 90.80 -8.92
CA ARG A 78 -25.35 89.64 -8.73
C ARG A 78 -25.16 88.62 -9.85
N GLU A 79 -25.02 89.06 -11.09
CA GLU A 79 -24.77 88.20 -12.24
C GLU A 79 -23.43 87.47 -12.11
N GLU A 80 -22.37 88.17 -11.68
CA GLU A 80 -21.09 87.54 -11.37
C GLU A 80 -21.18 86.55 -10.21
N ALA A 81 -21.95 86.86 -9.17
CA ALA A 81 -22.16 85.94 -8.05
C ALA A 81 -22.92 84.68 -8.48
N VAL A 82 -23.96 84.84 -9.30
CA VAL A 82 -24.72 83.71 -9.88
C VAL A 82 -23.84 82.90 -10.82
N SER A 83 -23.09 83.55 -11.72
CA SER A 83 -22.20 82.88 -12.67
C SER A 83 -21.11 82.07 -11.96
N LYS A 84 -20.53 82.60 -10.87
CA LYS A 84 -19.60 81.84 -10.02
C LYS A 84 -20.29 80.64 -9.37
N GLY A 85 -21.52 80.80 -8.88
CA GLY A 85 -22.31 79.69 -8.35
C GLY A 85 -22.60 78.61 -9.39
N GLU A 86 -22.98 78.99 -10.60
CA GLU A 86 -23.22 78.08 -11.73
C GLU A 86 -21.94 77.33 -12.13
N GLN A 87 -20.79 78.00 -12.17
CA GLN A 87 -19.50 77.37 -12.45
C GLN A 87 -19.13 76.33 -11.38
N MET A 88 -19.28 76.67 -10.09
CA MET A 88 -19.02 75.73 -9.00
C MET A 88 -19.95 74.50 -9.10
N LEU A 89 -21.24 74.69 -9.39
CA LEU A 89 -22.18 73.58 -9.58
C LEU A 89 -21.84 72.74 -10.81
N ALA A 90 -21.40 73.36 -11.90
CA ALA A 90 -20.98 72.64 -13.11
C ALA A 90 -19.71 71.80 -12.86
N GLU A 91 -18.74 72.35 -12.13
CA GLU A 91 -17.55 71.62 -11.70
C GLU A 91 -17.90 70.46 -10.78
N ASP A 92 -18.80 70.66 -9.82
CA ASP A 92 -19.22 69.60 -8.92
C ASP A 92 -20.01 68.52 -9.66
N ALA A 93 -20.89 68.88 -10.59
CA ALA A 93 -21.56 67.93 -11.47
C ALA A 93 -20.55 67.11 -12.31
N ALA A 94 -19.53 67.76 -12.88
CA ALA A 94 -18.47 67.07 -13.61
C ALA A 94 -17.65 66.12 -12.73
N LYS A 95 -17.38 66.50 -11.48
CA LYS A 95 -16.72 65.62 -10.49
C LYS A 95 -17.61 64.43 -10.13
N PHE A 96 -18.91 64.62 -9.97
CA PHE A 96 -19.85 63.52 -9.72
C PHE A 96 -19.91 62.54 -10.89
N ASP A 97 -19.98 63.04 -12.12
CA ASP A 97 -19.96 62.19 -13.31
C ASP A 97 -18.64 61.42 -13.45
N ALA A 98 -17.51 62.05 -13.12
CA ALA A 98 -16.22 61.37 -13.07
C ALA A 98 -16.19 60.29 -11.98
N PHE A 99 -16.73 60.57 -10.80
CA PHE A 99 -16.83 59.61 -9.71
C PHE A 99 -17.71 58.40 -10.07
N LEU A 100 -18.84 58.63 -10.73
CA LEU A 100 -19.72 57.55 -11.19
C LEU A 100 -19.02 56.66 -12.22
N ARG A 101 -18.31 57.25 -13.19
CA ARG A 101 -17.51 56.48 -14.15
C ARG A 101 -16.43 55.66 -13.47
N GLU A 102 -15.70 56.24 -12.52
CA GLU A 102 -14.65 55.52 -11.78
C GLU A 102 -15.24 54.39 -10.93
N ASN A 103 -16.42 54.58 -10.34
CA ASN A 103 -17.12 53.54 -9.59
C ASN A 103 -17.57 52.40 -10.51
N ASP A 104 -18.20 52.73 -11.63
CA ASP A 104 -18.63 51.74 -12.63
C ASP A 104 -17.44 50.97 -13.22
N GLU A 105 -16.33 51.65 -13.48
CA GLU A 105 -15.07 51.01 -13.91
C GLU A 105 -14.52 50.08 -12.84
N LYS A 106 -14.46 50.49 -11.57
CA LYS A 106 -14.05 49.63 -10.45
C LYS A 106 -14.97 48.42 -10.30
N LEU A 107 -16.28 48.62 -10.44
CA LEU A 107 -17.27 47.55 -10.39
C LEU A 107 -17.11 46.56 -11.56
N GLN A 108 -16.86 47.05 -12.76
CA GLN A 108 -16.58 46.20 -13.92
C GLN A 108 -15.24 45.46 -13.79
N GLN A 109 -14.19 46.12 -13.28
CA GLN A 109 -12.90 45.49 -13.00
C GLN A 109 -13.05 44.38 -11.96
N ALA A 110 -13.81 44.63 -10.88
CA ALA A 110 -14.11 43.62 -9.87
C ALA A 110 -14.87 42.42 -10.45
N LYS A 111 -15.88 42.66 -11.29
CA LYS A 111 -16.61 41.58 -11.98
C LYS A 111 -15.70 40.75 -12.88
N ARG A 112 -14.89 41.40 -13.72
CA ARG A 112 -13.92 40.72 -14.61
C ARG A 112 -12.89 39.92 -13.83
N ALA A 113 -12.41 40.42 -12.69
CA ALA A 113 -11.49 39.69 -11.83
C ALA A 113 -12.14 38.42 -11.27
N VAL A 114 -13.38 38.52 -10.77
CA VAL A 114 -14.15 37.36 -10.27
C VAL A 114 -14.42 36.36 -11.40
N GLU A 115 -14.83 36.81 -12.59
CA GLU A 115 -15.05 35.95 -13.75
C GLU A 115 -13.76 35.25 -14.20
N ALA A 116 -12.62 35.93 -14.20
CA ALA A 116 -11.33 35.33 -14.53
C ALA A 116 -10.92 34.27 -13.50
N GLU A 117 -11.14 34.51 -12.21
CA GLU A 117 -10.90 33.52 -11.16
C GLU A 117 -11.83 32.30 -11.28
N VAL A 118 -13.11 32.52 -11.58
CA VAL A 118 -14.09 31.44 -11.81
C VAL A 118 -13.70 30.61 -13.03
N LYS A 119 -13.31 31.26 -14.13
CA LYS A 119 -12.81 30.58 -15.33
C LYS A 119 -11.57 29.76 -15.02
N GLY A 120 -10.59 30.32 -14.30
CA GLY A 120 -9.41 29.58 -13.86
C GLY A 120 -9.72 28.38 -12.97
N LYS A 121 -10.75 28.48 -12.10
CA LYS A 121 -11.24 27.34 -11.32
C LYS A 121 -11.90 26.28 -12.21
N GLN A 122 -12.72 26.68 -13.19
CA GLN A 122 -13.35 25.76 -14.15
C GLN A 122 -12.32 25.01 -14.98
N ASP A 123 -11.28 25.69 -15.47
CA ASP A 123 -10.19 25.07 -16.23
C ASP A 123 -9.44 24.03 -15.38
N LYS A 124 -9.14 24.36 -14.11
CA LYS A 124 -8.54 23.40 -13.17
C LYS A 124 -9.43 22.20 -12.90
N ILE A 125 -10.74 22.39 -12.74
CA ILE A 125 -11.70 21.30 -12.57
C ILE A 125 -11.74 20.40 -13.81
N ALA A 126 -11.68 20.99 -15.01
CA ALA A 126 -11.62 20.23 -16.26
C ALA A 126 -10.33 19.39 -16.34
N GLU A 127 -9.19 19.95 -15.96
CA GLU A 127 -7.92 19.21 -15.94
C GLU A 127 -7.93 18.10 -14.88
N ILE A 128 -8.49 18.34 -13.69
CA ILE A 128 -8.69 17.29 -12.66
C ILE A 128 -9.53 16.15 -13.21
N LYS A 129 -10.62 16.44 -13.95
CA LYS A 129 -11.45 15.40 -14.57
C LYS A 129 -10.68 14.61 -15.62
N LYS A 130 -9.86 15.28 -16.44
CA LYS A 130 -9.02 14.66 -17.45
C LYS A 130 -7.97 13.75 -16.82
N LEU A 131 -7.24 14.24 -15.82
CA LEU A 131 -6.27 13.45 -15.05
C LEU A 131 -6.94 12.28 -14.33
N GLY A 132 -8.14 12.49 -13.78
CA GLY A 132 -8.93 11.43 -13.15
C GLY A 132 -9.32 10.32 -14.13
N ALA A 133 -9.68 10.67 -15.37
CA ALA A 133 -9.95 9.68 -16.42
C ALA A 133 -8.69 8.90 -16.82
N LEU A 134 -7.55 9.58 -17.01
CA LEU A 134 -6.27 8.92 -17.30
C LEU A 134 -5.83 7.99 -16.17
N ALA A 135 -5.99 8.42 -14.91
CA ALA A 135 -5.71 7.60 -13.75
C ALA A 135 -6.61 6.36 -13.66
N ALA A 136 -7.88 6.47 -14.06
CA ALA A 136 -8.79 5.33 -14.10
C ALA A 136 -8.37 4.30 -15.16
N VAL A 137 -7.96 4.76 -16.35
CA VAL A 137 -7.43 3.88 -17.41
C VAL A 137 -6.14 3.20 -16.97
N ALA A 138 -5.19 3.95 -16.41
CA ALA A 138 -3.94 3.37 -15.90
C ALA A 138 -4.19 2.35 -14.78
N ARG A 139 -5.22 2.55 -13.95
CA ARG A 139 -5.62 1.57 -12.91
C ARG A 139 -6.23 0.30 -13.50
N SER A 140 -7.06 0.41 -14.54
CA SER A 140 -7.58 -0.80 -15.20
C SER A 140 -6.46 -1.57 -15.90
N GLU A 141 -5.56 -0.88 -16.60
CA GLU A 141 -4.39 -1.50 -17.22
C GLU A 141 -3.47 -2.17 -16.18
N LEU A 142 -3.28 -1.53 -15.02
CA LEU A 142 -2.53 -2.12 -13.91
C LEU A 142 -3.20 -3.40 -13.42
N ASN A 143 -4.53 -3.38 -13.21
CA ASN A 143 -5.26 -4.57 -12.78
C ASN A 143 -5.19 -5.69 -13.81
N ASP A 144 -5.33 -5.38 -15.10
CA ASP A 144 -5.20 -6.37 -16.18
C ASP A 144 -3.81 -7.02 -16.20
N VAL A 145 -2.75 -6.22 -15.97
CA VAL A 145 -1.36 -6.72 -15.89
C VAL A 145 -1.13 -7.51 -14.60
N GLU A 146 -1.71 -7.10 -13.48
CA GLU A 146 -1.66 -7.84 -12.21
C GLU A 146 -2.35 -9.22 -12.34
N ASP A 147 -3.53 -9.27 -12.94
CA ASP A 147 -4.25 -10.51 -13.22
C ASP A 147 -3.45 -11.43 -14.15
N GLN A 148 -2.83 -10.88 -15.20
CA GLN A 148 -1.92 -11.64 -16.08
C GLN A 148 -0.70 -12.16 -15.33
N LEU A 149 -0.12 -11.36 -14.44
CA LEU A 149 1.03 -11.75 -13.63
C LEU A 149 0.65 -12.88 -12.66
N GLU A 150 -0.53 -12.83 -12.03
CA GLU A 150 -1.03 -13.91 -11.19
C GLU A 150 -1.24 -15.20 -11.98
N GLN A 151 -1.78 -15.11 -13.20
CA GLN A 151 -1.89 -16.27 -14.09
C GLN A 151 -0.51 -16.84 -14.45
N CYS A 152 0.45 -15.99 -14.83
CA CYS A 152 1.82 -16.42 -15.13
C CYS A 152 2.52 -17.04 -13.92
N LYS A 153 2.31 -16.51 -12.71
CA LYS A 153 2.80 -17.12 -11.46
C LYS A 153 2.15 -18.48 -11.22
N GLY A 154 0.84 -18.60 -11.44
CA GLY A 154 0.13 -19.87 -11.35
C GLY A 154 0.68 -20.91 -12.34
N TYR A 155 0.93 -20.50 -13.59
CA TYR A 155 1.57 -21.37 -14.59
C TYR A 155 3.00 -21.76 -14.19
N ARG A 156 3.80 -20.83 -13.66
CA ARG A 156 5.15 -21.14 -13.14
C ARG A 156 5.07 -22.16 -12.01
N ASP A 157 4.25 -21.93 -11.00
CA ASP A 157 4.13 -22.82 -9.85
C ASP A 157 3.64 -24.22 -10.27
N PHE A 158 2.80 -24.29 -11.29
CA PHE A 158 2.38 -25.54 -11.90
C PHE A 158 3.54 -26.24 -12.64
N LEU A 159 4.30 -25.50 -13.46
CA LEU A 159 5.48 -26.04 -14.15
C LEU A 159 6.51 -26.55 -13.14
N ASP A 160 6.77 -25.82 -12.06
CA ASP A 160 7.71 -26.20 -11.00
C ASP A 160 7.28 -27.51 -10.30
N ARG A 161 5.98 -27.80 -10.22
CA ARG A 161 5.46 -29.06 -9.67
C ARG A 161 5.63 -30.25 -10.61
N ILE A 162 5.53 -30.03 -11.92
CA ILE A 162 5.69 -31.07 -12.94
C ILE A 162 7.17 -31.31 -13.24
N THR A 163 8.00 -30.27 -13.14
CA THR A 163 9.44 -30.38 -13.34
C THR A 163 10.04 -31.34 -12.30
N PRO A 164 10.78 -32.38 -12.73
CA PRO A 164 11.44 -33.29 -11.82
C PRO A 164 12.33 -32.55 -10.81
N GLN A 165 12.18 -32.82 -9.52
CA GLN A 165 12.97 -32.16 -8.47
C GLN A 165 14.48 -32.38 -8.61
N ASP A 166 14.89 -33.47 -9.25
CA ASP A 166 16.30 -33.76 -9.48
C ASP A 166 16.94 -32.78 -10.46
N TRP A 167 16.17 -32.25 -11.42
CA TRP A 167 16.63 -31.19 -12.29
C TRP A 167 16.92 -29.90 -11.49
N PHE A 168 16.06 -29.53 -10.54
CA PHE A 168 16.32 -28.38 -9.65
C PHE A 168 17.56 -28.59 -8.78
N LYS A 169 17.77 -29.80 -8.26
CA LYS A 169 18.97 -30.13 -7.46
C LYS A 169 20.24 -30.06 -8.29
N GLU A 170 20.23 -30.58 -9.52
CA GLU A 170 21.36 -30.51 -10.42
C GLU A 170 21.70 -29.06 -10.79
N GLU A 171 20.69 -28.23 -11.03
CA GLU A 171 20.90 -26.84 -11.37
C GLU A 171 21.38 -26.02 -10.17
N GLN A 172 20.84 -26.26 -8.97
CA GLN A 172 21.35 -25.70 -7.72
C GLN A 172 22.79 -26.13 -7.48
N ALA A 173 23.12 -27.41 -7.65
CA ALA A 173 24.48 -27.91 -7.47
C ALA A 173 25.48 -27.27 -8.45
N LYS A 174 25.09 -26.97 -9.69
CA LYS A 174 25.94 -26.22 -10.64
C LYS A 174 26.17 -24.79 -10.16
N LYS A 175 25.12 -24.10 -9.70
CA LYS A 175 25.24 -22.73 -9.17
C LYS A 175 26.12 -22.71 -7.92
N ASP A 176 25.95 -23.67 -7.03
CA ASP A 176 26.75 -23.83 -5.82
C ASP A 176 28.20 -24.17 -6.16
N LEU A 177 28.45 -24.96 -7.20
CA LEU A 177 29.79 -25.26 -7.68
C LEU A 177 30.49 -24.01 -8.20
N VAL A 178 29.84 -23.24 -9.09
CA VAL A 178 30.39 -21.97 -9.59
C VAL A 178 30.69 -21.02 -8.44
N ARG A 179 29.75 -20.89 -7.49
CA ARG A 179 29.96 -20.06 -6.31
C ARG A 179 31.08 -20.56 -5.41
N ALA A 180 31.21 -21.87 -5.25
CA ALA A 180 32.29 -22.47 -4.47
C ALA A 180 33.65 -22.24 -5.14
N GLU A 181 33.72 -22.31 -6.47
CA GLU A 181 34.92 -21.96 -7.24
C GLU A 181 35.28 -20.48 -7.08
N GLU A 182 34.32 -19.57 -7.20
CA GLU A 182 34.52 -18.14 -6.97
C GLU A 182 35.01 -17.85 -5.54
N LEU A 183 34.36 -18.44 -4.53
CA LEU A 183 34.78 -18.29 -3.13
C LEU A 183 36.15 -18.92 -2.87
N ALA A 184 36.49 -20.04 -3.53
CA ALA A 184 37.80 -20.66 -3.42
C ALA A 184 38.90 -19.80 -4.04
N THR A 185 38.65 -19.20 -5.21
CA THR A 185 39.61 -18.27 -5.85
C THR A 185 39.81 -17.01 -5.00
N TRP A 186 38.74 -16.47 -4.42
CA TRP A 186 38.81 -15.36 -3.47
C TRP A 186 39.59 -15.75 -2.21
N ALA A 187 39.28 -16.91 -1.61
CA ALA A 187 39.97 -17.39 -0.41
C ALA A 187 41.47 -17.61 -0.68
N ALA A 188 41.84 -18.16 -1.83
CA ALA A 188 43.23 -18.32 -2.25
C ALA A 188 43.94 -16.96 -2.45
N ALA A 189 43.24 -15.96 -2.98
CA ALA A 189 43.78 -14.60 -3.10
C ALA A 189 44.04 -13.97 -1.73
N CYS A 190 43.09 -14.09 -0.79
CA CYS A 190 43.26 -13.63 0.58
C CYS A 190 44.39 -14.36 1.31
N GLU A 191 44.47 -15.69 1.16
CA GLU A 191 45.54 -16.51 1.74
C GLU A 191 46.91 -16.12 1.16
N GLY A 192 46.99 -15.84 -0.14
CA GLY A 192 48.20 -15.34 -0.78
C GLY A 192 48.71 -14.02 -0.18
N ILE A 193 47.80 -13.08 0.09
CA ILE A 193 48.13 -11.81 0.77
C ILE A 193 48.58 -12.06 2.21
N ARG A 194 47.87 -12.90 2.96
CA ARG A 194 48.23 -13.28 4.34
C ARG A 194 49.60 -13.97 4.41
N SER A 195 49.90 -14.84 3.45
CA SER A 195 51.19 -15.52 3.35
C SER A 195 52.33 -14.54 3.07
N ARG A 196 52.16 -13.59 2.14
CA ARG A 196 53.14 -12.51 1.90
C ARG A 196 53.40 -11.68 3.15
N ARG A 197 52.35 -11.32 3.89
CA ARG A 197 52.47 -10.61 5.18
C ARG A 197 53.22 -11.44 6.22
N ALA A 198 52.92 -12.73 6.34
CA ALA A 198 53.59 -13.64 7.26
C ALA A 198 55.08 -13.82 6.93
N VAL A 199 55.43 -13.98 5.64
CA VAL A 199 56.82 -14.09 5.18
C VAL A 199 57.58 -12.80 5.43
N ALA A 200 56.99 -11.64 5.14
CA ALA A 200 57.62 -10.35 5.42
C ALA A 200 57.83 -10.12 6.93
N ALA A 201 56.88 -10.53 7.76
CA ALA A 201 56.98 -10.45 9.22
C ALA A 201 58.07 -11.39 9.77
N ALA A 202 58.14 -12.63 9.26
CA ALA A 202 59.17 -13.59 9.63
C ALA A 202 60.57 -13.11 9.21
N ALA A 203 60.71 -12.51 8.03
CA ALA A 203 61.97 -11.96 7.56
C ALA A 203 62.44 -10.76 8.39
N GLN A 204 61.51 -9.90 8.85
CA GLN A 204 61.83 -8.84 9.81
C GLN A 204 62.29 -9.43 11.15
N ALA A 205 61.57 -10.44 11.68
CA ALA A 205 61.95 -11.08 12.94
C ALA A 205 63.34 -11.74 12.89
N GLN A 206 63.69 -12.37 11.77
CA GLN A 206 65.04 -12.94 11.56
C GLN A 206 66.11 -11.84 11.50
N ALA A 207 65.82 -10.71 10.86
CA ALA A 207 66.74 -9.57 10.83
C ALA A 207 66.93 -8.97 12.25
N GLU A 208 65.86 -8.86 13.04
CA GLU A 208 65.91 -8.43 14.44
C GLU A 208 66.70 -9.42 15.32
N GLU A 209 66.53 -10.72 15.12
CA GLU A 209 67.29 -11.76 15.83
C GLU A 209 68.79 -11.72 15.47
N SER A 210 69.12 -11.52 14.20
CA SER A 210 70.53 -11.37 13.77
C SER A 210 71.19 -10.10 14.32
N TYR A 211 70.45 -9.00 14.47
CA TYR A 211 70.92 -7.80 15.17
C TYR A 211 71.15 -8.07 16.67
N ALA A 212 70.23 -8.78 17.33
CA ALA A 212 70.36 -9.15 18.74
C ALA A 212 71.59 -10.06 19.01
N ASN A 213 71.98 -10.86 18.02
CA ASN A 213 73.11 -11.79 18.11
C ASN A 213 74.44 -11.23 17.55
N ALA A 214 74.47 -9.99 17.07
CA ALA A 214 75.67 -9.37 16.48
C ALA A 214 76.77 -9.14 17.53
N ARG A 215 78.02 -9.49 17.19
CA ARG A 215 79.18 -9.36 18.10
C ARG A 215 80.12 -8.22 17.72
N THR A 216 80.05 -7.72 16.49
CA THR A 216 80.86 -6.59 16.00
C THR A 216 79.99 -5.41 15.56
N GLN A 217 80.56 -4.20 15.57
CA GLN A 217 79.84 -2.99 15.11
C GLN A 217 79.42 -3.08 13.64
N GLN A 218 80.27 -3.66 12.79
CA GLN A 218 79.95 -3.85 11.36
C GLN A 218 78.80 -4.85 11.15
N GLU A 219 78.70 -5.91 11.97
CA GLU A 219 77.58 -6.85 11.95
C GLU A 219 76.26 -6.18 12.40
N ALA A 220 76.32 -5.31 13.41
CA ALA A 220 75.16 -4.58 13.90
C ALA A 220 74.63 -3.57 12.86
N GLU A 221 75.51 -2.79 12.23
CA GLU A 221 75.14 -1.84 11.16
C GLU A 221 74.54 -2.56 9.93
N ALA A 222 75.10 -3.71 9.54
CA ALA A 222 74.57 -4.51 8.45
C ALA A 222 73.19 -5.11 8.79
N ALA A 223 73.00 -5.60 10.02
CA ALA A 223 71.72 -6.14 10.49
C ALA A 223 70.65 -5.04 10.62
N GLU A 224 71.02 -3.82 11.06
CA GLU A 224 70.11 -2.68 11.13
C GLU A 224 69.61 -2.24 9.74
N ALA A 225 70.48 -2.24 8.72
CA ALA A 225 70.09 -1.99 7.34
C ALA A 225 69.12 -3.06 6.80
N LEU A 226 69.31 -4.33 7.19
CA LEU A 226 68.38 -5.42 6.87
C LEU A 226 67.04 -5.26 7.59
N ILE A 227 67.02 -4.87 8.87
CA ILE A 227 65.79 -4.56 9.61
C ILE A 227 65.02 -3.45 8.90
N ALA A 228 65.69 -2.35 8.53
CA ALA A 228 65.04 -1.25 7.81
C ALA A 228 64.42 -1.72 6.47
N ARG A 229 65.13 -2.57 5.73
CA ARG A 229 64.65 -3.17 4.47
C ARG A 229 63.45 -4.09 4.68
N HIS A 230 63.51 -5.01 5.64
CA HIS A 230 62.43 -5.96 5.92
C HIS A 230 61.22 -5.30 6.57
N LYS A 231 61.42 -4.27 7.39
CA LYS A 231 60.36 -3.42 7.93
C LYS A 231 59.64 -2.63 6.84
N ALA A 232 60.37 -2.09 5.87
CA ALA A 232 59.76 -1.45 4.70
C ALA A 232 58.97 -2.47 3.84
N ALA A 233 59.50 -3.69 3.67
CA ALA A 233 58.80 -4.78 2.97
C ALA A 233 57.52 -5.23 3.72
N LEU A 234 57.56 -5.32 5.06
CA LEU A 234 56.39 -5.64 5.87
C LEU A 234 55.33 -4.53 5.79
N ALA A 235 55.75 -3.26 5.84
CA ALA A 235 54.83 -2.13 5.70
C ALA A 235 54.08 -2.16 4.34
N LEU A 236 54.78 -2.50 3.25
CA LEU A 236 54.17 -2.69 1.94
C LEU A 236 53.18 -3.87 1.90
N ALA A 237 53.52 -4.99 2.54
CA ALA A 237 52.64 -6.16 2.62
C ALA A 237 51.40 -5.93 3.50
N ILE A 238 51.50 -5.14 4.57
CA ILE A 238 50.36 -4.75 5.42
C ILE A 238 49.44 -3.79 4.68
N ALA A 239 50.00 -2.87 3.88
CA ALA A 239 49.24 -1.91 3.09
C ALA A 239 48.41 -2.55 1.96
N GLU A 240 48.81 -3.72 1.46
CA GLU A 240 48.04 -4.50 0.47
C GLU A 240 46.72 -4.98 1.10
N GLN A 241 45.58 -4.46 0.69
CA GLN A 241 44.27 -4.83 1.26
C GLN A 241 43.75 -6.16 0.70
N GLU A 242 43.05 -6.93 1.53
CA GLU A 242 42.36 -8.15 1.07
C GLU A 242 41.23 -7.77 0.10
N PRO A 243 41.06 -8.50 -1.01
CA PRO A 243 39.97 -8.23 -1.95
C PRO A 243 38.62 -8.41 -1.26
N PRO A 244 37.61 -7.58 -1.59
CA PRO A 244 36.27 -7.73 -1.06
C PRO A 244 35.67 -9.08 -1.49
N GLU A 245 34.83 -9.66 -0.63
CA GLU A 245 34.10 -10.89 -0.94
C GLU A 245 33.25 -10.70 -2.20
N PRO A 246 33.24 -11.67 -3.13
CA PRO A 246 32.40 -11.58 -4.33
C PRO A 246 30.93 -11.42 -3.93
N PRO A 247 30.20 -10.46 -4.54
CA PRO A 247 28.80 -10.25 -4.23
C PRO A 247 27.98 -11.50 -4.60
N PRO A 248 26.85 -11.75 -3.92
CA PRO A 248 25.93 -12.80 -4.37
C PRO A 248 25.49 -12.54 -5.81
N PRO A 249 25.23 -13.61 -6.60
CA PRO A 249 24.72 -13.45 -7.94
C PRO A 249 23.40 -12.66 -7.90
N PRO A 250 23.17 -11.76 -8.85
CA PRO A 250 21.97 -10.96 -8.90
C PRO A 250 20.73 -11.88 -8.97
N PRO A 251 19.60 -11.45 -8.38
CA PRO A 251 18.36 -12.25 -8.36
C PRO A 251 17.73 -12.46 -9.75
N ASP A 252 18.21 -11.76 -10.77
CA ASP A 252 17.63 -11.72 -12.13
C ASP A 252 18.39 -12.56 -13.16
N ASP A 253 19.14 -13.60 -12.74
CA ASP A 253 19.49 -14.65 -13.69
C ASP A 253 18.18 -15.34 -14.08
N GLU A 254 17.66 -15.04 -15.28
CA GLU A 254 16.51 -15.70 -15.89
C GLU A 254 16.54 -17.19 -15.52
N PRO A 255 15.65 -17.66 -14.62
CA PRO A 255 15.73 -19.01 -14.13
C PRO A 255 15.47 -19.92 -15.32
N LYS A 256 16.54 -20.58 -15.76
CA LYS A 256 16.52 -21.49 -16.90
C LYS A 256 15.37 -22.48 -16.70
N MET A 257 14.36 -22.44 -17.54
CA MET A 257 13.19 -23.31 -17.37
C MET A 257 13.50 -24.70 -17.92
N PHE A 258 12.96 -25.74 -17.28
CA PHE A 258 13.04 -27.12 -17.81
C PHE A 258 12.27 -27.24 -19.13
N PHE A 259 11.08 -26.64 -19.20
CA PHE A 259 10.25 -26.61 -20.39
C PHE A 259 10.55 -25.35 -21.20
N THR A 260 11.25 -25.49 -22.32
CA THR A 260 11.56 -24.38 -23.23
C THR A 260 10.55 -24.23 -24.36
N GLU A 261 9.91 -25.32 -24.77
CA GLU A 261 8.95 -25.34 -25.86
C GLU A 261 7.60 -25.91 -25.38
N PRO A 262 6.46 -25.29 -25.75
CA PRO A 262 5.14 -25.73 -25.26
C PRO A 262 4.79 -27.19 -25.56
N HIS A 263 5.33 -27.73 -26.67
CA HIS A 263 5.06 -29.12 -27.08
C HIS A 263 5.65 -30.16 -26.11
N GLN A 264 6.69 -29.81 -25.33
CA GLN A 264 7.34 -30.72 -24.40
C GLN A 264 6.38 -31.10 -23.26
N LEU A 265 5.58 -30.13 -22.80
CA LEU A 265 4.55 -30.39 -21.80
C LEU A 265 3.45 -31.29 -22.38
N LEU A 266 3.00 -31.01 -23.61
CA LEU A 266 2.00 -31.86 -24.29
C LEU A 266 2.52 -33.29 -24.49
N GLN A 267 3.81 -33.47 -24.81
CA GLN A 267 4.43 -34.77 -24.92
C GLN A 267 4.49 -35.50 -23.57
N SER A 268 4.75 -34.77 -22.47
CA SER A 268 4.71 -35.36 -21.12
C SER A 268 3.30 -35.83 -20.75
N TYR A 269 2.27 -35.08 -21.14
CA TYR A 269 0.87 -35.49 -20.98
C TYR A 269 0.52 -36.72 -21.81
N ALA A 270 0.86 -36.72 -23.10
CA ALA A 270 0.61 -37.87 -23.97
C ALA A 270 1.29 -39.14 -23.45
N ARG A 271 2.52 -39.02 -22.95
CA ARG A 271 3.22 -40.13 -22.30
C ARG A 271 2.51 -40.61 -21.04
N LEU A 272 2.04 -39.71 -20.18
CA LEU A 272 1.28 -40.09 -18.98
C LEU A 272 -0.07 -40.74 -19.34
N GLU A 273 -0.72 -40.31 -20.41
CA GLU A 273 -1.94 -40.92 -20.93
C GLU A 273 -1.67 -42.35 -21.42
N GLU A 274 -0.59 -42.55 -22.18
CA GLU A 274 -0.14 -43.88 -22.62
C GLU A 274 0.21 -44.80 -21.44
N GLU A 275 0.95 -44.29 -20.45
CA GLU A 275 1.31 -45.03 -19.23
C GLU A 275 0.06 -45.38 -18.39
N ASN A 276 -0.88 -44.46 -18.23
CA ASN A 276 -2.14 -44.73 -17.53
C ASN A 276 -3.00 -45.75 -18.28
N LEU A 277 -3.07 -45.66 -19.61
CA LEU A 277 -3.79 -46.65 -20.42
C LEU A 277 -3.16 -48.04 -20.29
N PHE A 278 -1.82 -48.11 -20.30
CA PHE A 278 -1.09 -49.34 -20.08
C PHE A 278 -1.36 -49.93 -18.67
N LEU A 279 -1.37 -49.09 -17.63
CA LEU A 279 -1.68 -49.54 -16.26
C LEU A 279 -3.11 -50.08 -16.15
N ILE A 280 -4.08 -49.44 -16.81
CA ILE A 280 -5.47 -49.92 -16.87
C ILE A 280 -5.52 -51.30 -17.55
N GLN A 281 -4.83 -51.48 -18.67
CA GLN A 281 -4.76 -52.79 -19.34
C GLN A 281 -4.08 -53.84 -18.48
N ALA A 282 -2.94 -53.53 -17.88
CA ALA A 282 -2.20 -54.44 -17.01
C ALA A 282 -3.00 -54.85 -15.76
N THR A 283 -3.80 -53.93 -15.20
CA THR A 283 -4.69 -54.24 -14.08
C THR A 283 -5.84 -55.15 -14.51
N GLN A 284 -6.45 -54.91 -15.67
CA GLN A 284 -7.48 -55.81 -16.23
C GLN A 284 -6.92 -57.21 -16.51
N GLU A 285 -5.75 -57.33 -17.15
CA GLU A 285 -5.10 -58.62 -17.41
C GLU A 285 -4.77 -59.35 -16.10
N ALA A 286 -4.32 -58.63 -15.07
CA ALA A 286 -4.06 -59.20 -13.75
C ALA A 286 -5.34 -59.66 -13.04
N GLU A 287 -6.44 -58.91 -13.17
CA GLU A 287 -7.76 -59.28 -12.67
C GLU A 287 -8.28 -60.55 -13.35
N GLU A 288 -8.21 -60.63 -14.68
CA GLU A 288 -8.59 -61.83 -15.44
C GLU A 288 -7.75 -63.06 -15.06
N ALA A 289 -6.44 -62.89 -14.91
CA ALA A 289 -5.55 -63.95 -14.46
C ALA A 289 -5.88 -64.42 -13.03
N TYR A 290 -6.24 -63.48 -12.15
CA TYR A 290 -6.68 -63.78 -10.79
C TYR A 290 -8.02 -64.53 -10.77
N GLU A 291 -9.01 -64.10 -11.55
CA GLU A 291 -10.30 -64.78 -11.66
C GLU A 291 -10.14 -66.19 -12.20
N SER A 292 -9.34 -66.38 -13.25
CA SER A 292 -9.03 -67.71 -13.80
C SER A 292 -8.36 -68.63 -12.78
N ALA A 293 -7.39 -68.11 -12.01
CA ALA A 293 -6.74 -68.86 -10.93
C ALA A 293 -7.72 -69.21 -9.81
N ARG A 294 -8.61 -68.28 -9.44
CA ARG A 294 -9.67 -68.49 -8.44
C ARG A 294 -10.66 -69.56 -8.87
N GLU A 295 -11.10 -69.54 -10.13
CA GLU A 295 -11.96 -70.57 -10.69
C GLU A 295 -11.28 -71.95 -10.71
N ALA A 296 -10.00 -72.01 -11.10
CA ALA A 296 -9.23 -73.26 -11.07
C ALA A 296 -9.11 -73.81 -9.64
N LEU A 297 -8.89 -72.94 -8.64
CA LEU A 297 -8.90 -73.33 -7.24
C LEU A 297 -10.27 -73.84 -6.80
N GLN A 298 -11.36 -73.18 -7.18
CA GLN A 298 -12.71 -73.65 -6.85
C GLN A 298 -13.01 -75.00 -7.51
N ARG A 299 -12.65 -75.20 -8.78
CA ARG A 299 -12.80 -76.48 -9.50
C ARG A 299 -12.01 -77.61 -8.83
N THR A 300 -10.78 -77.34 -8.38
CA THR A 300 -9.97 -78.35 -7.68
C THR A 300 -10.53 -78.63 -6.29
N GLN A 301 -10.99 -77.63 -5.55
CA GLN A 301 -11.65 -77.79 -4.24
C GLN A 301 -12.92 -78.62 -4.34
N THR A 302 -13.79 -78.36 -5.33
CA THR A 302 -15.03 -79.15 -5.52
C THR A 302 -14.73 -80.58 -5.95
N SER A 303 -13.75 -80.79 -6.84
CA SER A 303 -13.30 -82.13 -7.25
C SER A 303 -12.69 -82.92 -6.08
N MET A 304 -11.77 -82.31 -5.33
CA MET A 304 -11.18 -82.92 -4.13
C MET A 304 -12.22 -83.19 -3.04
N GLY A 305 -13.18 -82.28 -2.84
CA GLY A 305 -14.31 -82.45 -1.93
C GLY A 305 -15.17 -83.65 -2.32
N ALA A 306 -15.56 -83.76 -3.59
CA ALA A 306 -16.30 -84.91 -4.10
C ALA A 306 -15.52 -86.23 -3.95
N GLN A 307 -14.21 -86.23 -4.18
CA GLN A 307 -13.35 -87.39 -3.95
C GLN A 307 -13.27 -87.76 -2.46
N ALA A 308 -13.15 -86.78 -1.57
CA ALA A 308 -13.13 -87.00 -0.12
C ALA A 308 -14.47 -87.57 0.38
N ASP A 309 -15.60 -87.05 -0.11
CA ASP A 309 -16.92 -87.56 0.21
C ASP A 309 -17.11 -89.00 -0.29
N ALA A 310 -16.63 -89.30 -1.50
CA ALA A 310 -16.66 -90.66 -2.05
C ALA A 310 -15.82 -91.64 -1.22
N LEU A 311 -14.60 -91.25 -0.81
CA LEU A 311 -13.75 -92.07 0.07
C LEU A 311 -14.38 -92.24 1.46
N SER A 312 -14.99 -91.19 2.01
CA SER A 312 -15.71 -91.25 3.27
C SER A 312 -16.89 -92.23 3.21
N ALA A 313 -17.66 -92.21 2.12
CA ALA A 313 -18.75 -93.15 1.88
C ALA A 313 -18.23 -94.61 1.79
N GLN A 314 -17.12 -94.84 1.08
CA GLN A 314 -16.49 -96.16 1.02
C GLN A 314 -16.01 -96.64 2.39
N VAL A 315 -15.40 -95.77 3.20
CA VAL A 315 -14.98 -96.10 4.57
C VAL A 315 -16.20 -96.44 5.44
N ALA A 316 -17.29 -95.68 5.32
CA ALA A 316 -18.53 -95.94 6.05
C ALA A 316 -19.16 -97.28 5.66
N GLU A 317 -19.18 -97.61 4.36
CA GLU A 317 -19.66 -98.90 3.86
C GLU A 317 -18.79 -100.06 4.37
N LEU A 318 -17.47 -99.93 4.28
CA LEU A 318 -16.54 -100.93 4.81
C LEU A 318 -16.68 -101.09 6.33
N ALA A 319 -16.87 -100.00 7.07
CA ALA A 319 -17.10 -100.04 8.50
C ALA A 319 -18.41 -100.76 8.85
N GLN A 320 -19.49 -100.51 8.10
CA GLN A 320 -20.77 -101.23 8.25
C GLN A 320 -20.61 -102.73 7.93
N ALA A 321 -19.89 -103.06 6.85
CA ALA A 321 -19.62 -104.46 6.47
C ALA A 321 -18.79 -105.19 7.54
N VAL A 322 -17.76 -104.53 8.09
CA VAL A 322 -16.96 -105.06 9.20
C VAL A 322 -17.83 -105.25 10.44
N GLN A 323 -18.69 -104.30 10.78
CA GLN A 323 -19.60 -104.40 11.91
C GLN A 323 -20.59 -105.57 11.74
N ALA A 324 -21.18 -105.71 10.56
CA ALA A 324 -22.06 -106.83 10.22
C ALA A 324 -21.33 -108.18 10.32
N ALA A 325 -20.11 -108.27 9.79
CA ALA A 325 -19.27 -109.47 9.89
C ALA A 325 -18.91 -109.78 11.35
N GLN A 326 -18.59 -108.77 12.17
CA GLN A 326 -18.33 -108.93 13.61
C GLN A 326 -19.55 -109.43 14.36
N LEU A 327 -20.75 -108.88 14.09
CA LEU A 327 -22.01 -109.36 14.68
C LEU A 327 -22.29 -110.80 14.27
N HIS A 328 -22.06 -111.15 13.00
CA HIS A 328 -22.20 -112.53 12.51
C HIS A 328 -21.22 -113.48 13.20
N CYS A 329 -19.94 -113.12 13.31
CA CYS A 329 -18.95 -113.87 14.07
C CYS A 329 -19.32 -114.01 15.56
N GLN A 330 -19.90 -112.97 16.18
CA GLN A 330 -20.37 -113.02 17.56
C GLN A 330 -21.57 -113.97 17.73
N ALA A 331 -22.53 -113.93 16.79
CA ALA A 331 -23.67 -114.84 16.75
C ALA A 331 -23.21 -116.30 16.62
N LEU A 332 -22.30 -116.60 15.67
CA LEU A 332 -21.71 -117.94 15.52
C LEU A 332 -20.93 -118.38 16.76
N LYS A 333 -20.20 -117.48 17.44
CA LYS A 333 -19.54 -117.78 18.72
C LYS A 333 -20.53 -118.02 19.86
N ALA A 334 -21.72 -117.42 19.82
CA ALA A 334 -22.78 -117.66 20.80
C ALA A 334 -23.50 -118.99 20.52
N ASP A 335 -23.76 -119.32 19.26
CA ASP A 335 -24.35 -120.59 18.82
C ASP A 335 -23.40 -121.76 19.05
N GLY A 336 -22.10 -121.60 18.77
CA GLY A 336 -21.07 -122.58 19.12
C GLY A 336 -20.95 -122.83 20.63
N ARG A 337 -21.31 -121.84 21.46
CA ARG A 337 -21.43 -122.00 22.93
C ARG A 337 -22.73 -122.70 23.34
N ARG A 338 -23.84 -122.50 22.61
CA ARG A 338 -25.14 -123.19 22.84
C ARG A 338 -25.13 -124.65 22.41
N MET A 339 -24.42 -125.00 21.33
CA MET A 339 -24.41 -126.35 20.73
C MET A 339 -23.53 -127.38 21.46
N GLY A 340 -23.08 -127.10 22.69
CA GLY A 340 -22.55 -128.15 23.58
C GLY A 340 -21.36 -128.96 23.04
N PHE A 341 -20.50 -128.39 22.19
CA PHE A 341 -19.25 -129.06 21.81
C PHE A 341 -18.23 -128.93 22.95
N SER A 342 -18.27 -129.89 23.88
CA SER A 342 -17.17 -130.15 24.81
C SER A 342 -16.05 -130.88 24.07
N GLY A 343 -15.12 -130.11 23.50
CA GLY A 343 -13.88 -130.62 22.93
C GLY A 343 -12.70 -129.79 23.41
N SER A 344 -11.98 -130.35 24.39
CA SER A 344 -10.61 -130.06 24.86
C SER A 344 -9.83 -128.81 24.37
N ARG A 345 -9.27 -128.08 25.36
CA ARG A 345 -8.06 -127.20 25.39
C ARG A 345 -6.95 -127.54 24.36
N PRO A 346 -5.90 -126.70 24.18
CA PRO A 346 -5.66 -125.24 24.39
C PRO A 346 -4.98 -124.62 23.10
N PRO A 347 -4.13 -123.55 23.05
CA PRO A 347 -3.68 -122.49 23.99
C PRO A 347 -3.72 -121.03 23.44
N THR A 348 -3.21 -120.10 24.25
CA THR A 348 -2.57 -118.80 23.88
C THR A 348 -3.43 -117.63 23.37
N ALA A 349 -3.64 -116.68 24.27
CA ALA A 349 -3.88 -115.26 24.03
C ALA A 349 -2.82 -114.55 24.91
N LEU A 350 -2.05 -113.52 24.54
CA LEU A 350 -2.12 -112.54 23.46
C LEU A 350 -0.68 -112.09 23.16
N LEU A 351 -0.30 -112.02 21.88
CA LEU A 351 0.75 -111.10 21.47
C LEU A 351 0.18 -109.68 21.57
N THR A 352 0.77 -108.89 22.46
CA THR A 352 0.70 -107.43 22.40
C THR A 352 1.70 -106.96 21.35
N SER A 353 1.25 -106.64 20.14
CA SER A 353 2.04 -105.78 19.25
C SER A 353 1.67 -104.32 19.54
N LYS A 354 2.31 -103.79 20.59
CA LYS A 354 2.52 -102.35 20.71
C LYS A 354 3.35 -101.91 19.50
N SER A 355 2.80 -100.95 18.78
CA SER A 355 3.49 -100.08 17.83
C SER A 355 4.79 -99.54 18.44
N THR A 356 5.92 -99.99 17.94
CA THR A 356 7.21 -99.33 18.12
C THR A 356 7.60 -98.65 16.83
N LEU A 357 7.48 -97.33 16.86
CA LEU A 357 8.16 -96.38 15.99
C LEU A 357 9.67 -96.67 15.93
N GLY A 358 10.23 -96.61 14.73
CA GLY A 358 11.67 -96.54 14.45
C GLY A 358 11.93 -96.84 12.97
N LYS A 359 12.03 -95.85 12.09
CA LYS A 359 13.16 -94.92 11.82
C LYS A 359 14.10 -95.45 10.73
N SER A 360 14.02 -94.82 9.55
CA SER A 360 15.12 -94.44 8.64
C SER A 360 14.50 -94.14 7.27
N GLY A 361 14.75 -93.05 6.56
CA GLY A 361 15.75 -91.98 6.67
C GLY A 361 15.93 -91.34 5.27
N LEU A 362 16.49 -90.13 5.25
CA LEU A 362 16.93 -89.29 4.12
C LEU A 362 15.87 -88.34 3.52
N ASN A 363 15.93 -87.04 3.85
CA ASN A 363 16.73 -85.95 3.22
C ASN A 363 16.10 -85.53 1.87
N LEU A 364 15.84 -84.26 1.51
CA LEU A 364 16.25 -82.92 1.96
C LEU A 364 15.25 -81.90 1.29
N PRO A 365 15.52 -80.59 1.27
CA PRO A 365 14.64 -79.53 1.79
C PRO A 365 13.67 -78.95 0.74
N LEU A 366 12.54 -78.37 1.17
CA LEU A 366 11.85 -77.42 0.30
C LEU A 366 11.24 -76.25 1.07
N THR A 367 11.93 -75.14 0.89
CA THR A 367 11.52 -73.77 1.12
C THR A 367 10.49 -73.34 0.07
N HIS A 368 9.37 -72.76 0.51
CA HIS A 368 8.71 -71.57 -0.06
C HIS A 368 7.69 -71.10 0.99
N ARG A 369 8.03 -70.10 1.80
CA ARG A 369 7.94 -68.66 1.50
C ARG A 369 6.48 -68.22 1.36
N THR A 370 5.78 -68.12 2.49
CA THR A 370 4.71 -67.14 2.66
C THR A 370 5.35 -65.78 2.88
N GLY A 371 5.25 -64.92 1.86
CA GLY A 371 5.62 -63.52 1.96
C GLY A 371 4.51 -62.76 2.66
N THR A 372 4.62 -62.59 3.97
CA THR A 372 4.15 -61.39 4.65
C THR A 372 5.35 -60.48 4.83
N SER A 373 5.47 -59.55 3.89
CA SER A 373 6.35 -58.40 3.97
C SER A 373 5.82 -57.44 5.02
N ALA A 374 6.56 -57.25 6.12
CA ALA A 374 6.66 -55.97 6.83
C ALA A 374 7.91 -55.96 7.73
N ARG A 375 9.04 -55.80 7.06
CA ARG A 375 10.24 -55.02 7.43
C ARG A 375 10.39 -54.57 8.90
N PRO A 376 11.51 -54.93 9.58
CA PRO A 376 11.99 -54.21 10.74
C PRO A 376 12.70 -52.95 10.26
N GLY A 377 12.07 -51.80 10.50
CA GLY A 377 12.63 -50.49 10.21
C GLY A 377 12.24 -49.54 11.33
N THR A 378 13.27 -49.01 11.99
CA THR A 378 13.25 -47.71 12.64
C THR A 378 12.50 -47.62 13.97
N GLN A 379 13.25 -47.83 15.06
CA GLN A 379 13.07 -47.01 16.26
C GLN A 379 13.32 -45.54 15.87
N SER A 380 12.28 -44.86 15.39
CA SER A 380 12.13 -43.39 15.36
C SER A 380 10.79 -43.04 14.70
N SER A 381 9.70 -43.13 15.47
CA SER A 381 8.44 -42.36 15.23
C SER A 381 7.29 -42.69 16.20
N SER A 382 7.46 -43.56 17.19
CA SER A 382 6.43 -43.79 18.23
C SER A 382 6.06 -42.51 18.99
N ASN A 383 6.97 -41.54 19.04
CA ASN A 383 6.69 -40.21 19.61
C ASN A 383 5.62 -39.43 18.82
N GLY A 384 5.47 -39.67 17.51
CA GLY A 384 4.52 -38.93 16.67
C GLY A 384 3.07 -39.34 16.91
N ALA A 385 2.79 -40.65 16.95
CA ALA A 385 1.42 -41.14 17.15
C ALA A 385 0.88 -40.83 18.57
N GLU A 386 1.73 -40.96 19.60
CA GLU A 386 1.37 -40.54 20.96
C GLU A 386 1.26 -39.01 21.08
N ALA A 387 2.12 -38.23 20.41
CA ALA A 387 2.00 -36.77 20.37
C ALA A 387 0.72 -36.29 19.69
N VAL A 388 0.28 -36.96 18.61
CA VAL A 388 -0.99 -36.64 17.94
C VAL A 388 -2.17 -36.90 18.88
N VAL A 389 -2.17 -38.04 19.59
CA VAL A 389 -3.23 -38.34 20.58
C VAL A 389 -3.20 -37.37 21.76
N ALA A 390 -2.03 -36.91 22.20
CA ALA A 390 -1.88 -35.90 23.24
C ALA A 390 -2.38 -34.53 22.78
N LYS A 391 -2.03 -34.10 21.56
CA LYS A 391 -2.50 -32.84 20.98
C LYS A 391 -4.00 -32.87 20.72
N LEU A 392 -4.53 -34.02 20.32
CA LEU A 392 -5.97 -34.22 20.14
C LEU A 392 -6.74 -34.03 21.46
N ARG A 393 -6.21 -34.54 22.58
CA ARG A 393 -6.80 -34.31 23.91
C ARG A 393 -6.73 -32.85 24.34
N GLU A 394 -5.63 -32.17 24.02
CA GLU A 394 -5.46 -30.73 24.30
C GLU A 394 -6.51 -29.90 23.55
N VAL A 395 -6.69 -30.15 22.25
CA VAL A 395 -7.69 -29.46 21.43
C VAL A 395 -9.11 -29.79 21.90
N HIS A 396 -9.40 -31.07 22.18
CA HIS A 396 -10.68 -31.50 22.73
C HIS A 396 -11.01 -30.78 24.05
N SER A 397 -10.03 -30.62 24.94
CA SER A 397 -10.20 -29.86 26.19
C SER A 397 -10.41 -28.36 25.94
N GLN A 398 -9.65 -27.73 25.03
CA GLN A 398 -9.79 -26.31 24.69
C GLN A 398 -11.14 -25.99 24.04
N CYS A 399 -11.73 -26.95 23.31
CA CYS A 399 -13.06 -26.82 22.74
C CYS A 399 -14.20 -26.95 23.77
N GLY A 400 -13.88 -27.09 25.06
CA GLY A 400 -14.85 -27.09 26.16
C GLY A 400 -15.43 -28.47 26.50
N PHE A 401 -14.86 -29.55 25.97
CA PHE A 401 -15.23 -30.91 26.34
C PHE A 401 -14.43 -31.36 27.57
N GLU A 402 -14.92 -31.02 28.76
CA GLU A 402 -14.32 -31.47 30.01
C GLU A 402 -14.85 -32.86 30.41
N GLY A 403 -13.97 -33.87 30.52
CA GLY A 403 -14.26 -35.05 31.34
C GLY A 403 -14.19 -36.43 30.70
N ASP A 404 -13.83 -36.60 29.43
CA ASP A 404 -13.88 -37.92 28.79
C ASP A 404 -12.50 -38.55 28.55
N SER A 405 -11.83 -38.94 29.64
CA SER A 405 -10.50 -39.59 29.60
C SER A 405 -10.49 -40.99 28.98
N GLY A 406 -11.64 -41.51 28.54
CA GLY A 406 -11.81 -42.83 27.93
C GLY A 406 -12.17 -42.84 26.43
N LEU A 407 -12.34 -41.67 25.79
CA LEU A 407 -12.67 -41.62 24.36
C LEU A 407 -11.44 -42.00 23.52
N THR A 408 -11.67 -42.85 22.52
CA THR A 408 -10.67 -43.16 21.50
C THR A 408 -10.41 -41.93 20.62
N SER A 409 -9.25 -41.89 19.95
CA SER A 409 -8.87 -40.79 19.04
C SER A 409 -9.94 -40.51 17.97
N VAL A 410 -10.57 -41.56 17.45
CA VAL A 410 -11.64 -41.43 16.45
C VAL A 410 -12.90 -40.80 17.05
N GLN A 411 -13.23 -41.12 18.30
CA GLN A 411 -14.40 -40.54 18.98
C GLN A 411 -14.18 -39.07 19.35
N MET A 412 -12.97 -38.69 19.76
CA MET A 412 -12.59 -37.28 19.98
C MET A 412 -12.60 -36.48 18.67
N LEU A 413 -12.21 -37.09 17.55
CA LEU A 413 -12.32 -36.44 16.23
C LEU A 413 -13.77 -36.26 15.81
N ALA A 414 -14.63 -37.26 16.02
CA ALA A 414 -16.05 -37.18 15.70
C ALA A 414 -16.79 -36.13 16.56
N SER A 415 -16.45 -35.98 17.84
CA SER A 415 -17.02 -34.92 18.68
C SER A 415 -16.56 -33.52 18.25
N LEU A 416 -15.29 -33.38 17.86
CA LEU A 416 -14.76 -32.15 17.29
C LEU A 416 -15.39 -31.81 15.94
N GLU A 417 -15.58 -32.80 15.07
CA GLU A 417 -16.26 -32.66 13.77
C GLU A 417 -17.70 -32.21 13.95
N SER A 418 -18.47 -32.88 14.82
CA SER A 418 -19.85 -32.49 15.12
C SER A 418 -19.94 -31.06 15.69
N ARG A 419 -18.99 -30.66 16.54
CA ARG A 419 -18.95 -29.29 17.06
C ARG A 419 -18.57 -28.26 16.01
N LEU A 420 -17.67 -28.61 15.10
CA LEU A 420 -17.33 -27.76 13.95
C LEU A 420 -18.53 -27.59 13.04
N GLU A 421 -19.28 -28.65 12.75
CA GLU A 421 -20.53 -28.59 11.98
C GLU A 421 -21.58 -27.71 12.65
N GLU A 422 -21.76 -27.82 13.98
CA GLU A 422 -22.64 -26.92 14.73
C GLU A 422 -22.23 -25.45 14.62
N LEU A 423 -20.93 -25.16 14.75
CA LEU A 423 -20.40 -23.80 14.68
C LEU A 423 -20.47 -23.23 13.26
N LEU A 424 -20.24 -24.05 12.24
CA LEU A 424 -20.39 -23.68 10.84
C LEU A 424 -21.86 -23.43 10.50
N ALA A 425 -22.79 -24.29 10.97
CA ALA A 425 -24.22 -24.06 10.81
C ALA A 425 -24.69 -22.78 11.53
N ALA A 426 -24.11 -22.45 12.69
CA ALA A 426 -24.37 -21.20 13.39
C ALA A 426 -23.76 -19.98 12.66
N ALA A 427 -22.60 -20.15 12.03
CA ALA A 427 -21.95 -19.13 11.21
C ALA A 427 -22.74 -18.85 9.92
N ASP A 428 -23.30 -19.87 9.28
CA ASP A 428 -24.15 -19.76 8.09
C ASP A 428 -25.49 -19.08 8.39
N GLN A 429 -26.00 -19.20 9.63
CA GLN A 429 -27.18 -18.47 10.09
C GLN A 429 -26.88 -17.00 10.45
N LEU A 430 -25.61 -16.61 10.53
CA LEU A 430 -25.22 -15.26 10.85
C LEU A 430 -25.36 -14.38 9.61
N SER A 431 -26.48 -13.64 9.54
CA SER A 431 -26.78 -12.75 8.41
C SER A 431 -25.58 -11.84 8.10
N PRO A 432 -25.20 -11.70 6.81
CA PRO A 432 -24.15 -10.77 6.39
C PRO A 432 -24.45 -9.32 6.80
N GLU A 433 -25.71 -8.97 7.06
CA GLU A 433 -26.12 -7.67 7.58
C GLU A 433 -25.71 -7.47 9.06
N ALA A 434 -25.80 -8.51 9.89
CA ALA A 434 -25.37 -8.46 11.29
C ALA A 434 -23.84 -8.39 11.40
N MET A 435 -23.13 -9.10 10.53
CA MET A 435 -21.67 -9.01 10.42
C MET A 435 -21.21 -7.62 9.95
N ALA A 436 -21.87 -7.06 8.92
CA ALA A 436 -21.60 -5.70 8.47
C ALA A 436 -21.92 -4.66 9.54
N ALA A 437 -22.99 -4.85 10.32
CA ALA A 437 -23.33 -3.98 11.46
C ALA A 437 -22.26 -4.05 12.57
N GLY A 438 -21.79 -5.25 12.91
CA GLY A 438 -20.71 -5.46 13.88
C GLY A 438 -19.37 -4.83 13.44
N GLN A 439 -19.01 -4.99 12.17
CA GLN A 439 -17.83 -4.35 11.59
C GLN A 439 -17.95 -2.83 11.57
N ARG A 440 -19.11 -2.28 11.19
CA ARG A 440 -19.39 -0.84 11.24
C ARG A 440 -19.33 -0.29 12.67
N ALA A 441 -19.79 -1.04 13.67
CA ALA A 441 -19.71 -0.64 15.07
C ALA A 441 -18.25 -0.58 15.56
N ARG A 442 -17.45 -1.61 15.27
CA ARG A 442 -16.01 -1.62 15.58
C ARG A 442 -15.23 -0.54 14.85
N GLU A 443 -15.56 -0.30 13.58
CA GLU A 443 -14.91 0.77 12.81
C GLU A 443 -15.32 2.16 13.31
N ALA A 444 -16.59 2.35 13.72
CA ALA A 444 -17.05 3.58 14.35
C ALA A 444 -16.36 3.85 15.69
N GLU A 445 -16.14 2.82 16.50
CA GLU A 445 -15.38 2.88 17.75
C GLU A 445 -13.92 3.30 17.49
N ARG A 446 -13.24 2.67 16.52
CA ARG A 446 -11.88 3.05 16.12
C ARG A 446 -11.78 4.50 15.64
N ARG A 447 -12.76 4.95 14.84
CA ARG A 447 -12.83 6.34 14.36
C ARG A 447 -13.11 7.33 15.49
N LYS A 448 -13.89 6.93 16.51
CA LYS A 448 -14.15 7.74 17.70
C LYS A 448 -12.87 7.87 18.54
N ALA A 449 -12.16 6.78 18.78
CA ALA A 449 -10.89 6.77 19.49
C ALA A 449 -9.84 7.67 18.81
N MET A 450 -9.69 7.58 17.49
CA MET A 450 -8.78 8.45 16.72
C MET A 450 -9.15 9.94 16.82
N ARG A 451 -10.46 10.27 16.85
CA ARG A 451 -10.93 11.65 17.02
C ARG A 451 -10.67 12.17 18.42
N GLU A 452 -10.89 11.33 19.44
CA GLU A 452 -10.62 11.67 20.84
C GLU A 452 -9.13 11.86 21.10
N GLU A 453 -8.26 11.00 20.54
CA GLU A 453 -6.81 11.14 20.63
C GLU A 453 -6.32 12.44 19.96
N LYS A 454 -6.85 12.75 18.76
CA LYS A 454 -6.50 14.00 18.06
C LYS A 454 -6.97 15.24 18.84
N ALA A 455 -8.18 15.19 19.39
CA ALA A 455 -8.71 16.26 20.25
C ALA A 455 -7.84 16.47 21.49
N LEU A 456 -7.41 15.37 22.14
CA LEU A 456 -6.50 15.42 23.29
C LEU A 456 -5.15 16.04 22.94
N LYS A 457 -4.53 15.66 21.82
CA LYS A 457 -3.27 16.27 21.36
C LYS A 457 -3.42 17.77 21.12
N THR A 458 -4.48 18.19 20.44
CA THR A 458 -4.73 19.63 20.20
C THR A 458 -5.01 20.40 21.48
N ALA A 459 -5.66 19.78 22.48
CA ALA A 459 -5.88 20.38 23.79
C ALA A 459 -4.57 20.51 24.58
N GLN A 460 -3.73 19.47 24.59
CA GLN A 460 -2.40 19.52 25.21
C GLN A 460 -1.53 20.61 24.60
N GLU A 461 -1.51 20.74 23.27
CA GLU A 461 -0.79 21.83 22.60
C GLU A 461 -1.31 23.22 22.99
N HIS A 462 -2.64 23.35 23.12
CA HIS A 462 -3.26 24.60 23.56
C HIS A 462 -2.86 24.93 25.01
N ASP A 463 -2.98 23.96 25.91
CA ASP A 463 -2.62 24.10 27.33
C ASP A 463 -1.12 24.41 27.49
N GLU A 464 -0.25 23.81 26.67
CA GLU A 464 1.18 24.14 26.66
C GLU A 464 1.45 25.56 26.18
N ARG A 465 0.73 26.04 25.15
CA ARG A 465 0.85 27.43 24.69
C ARG A 465 0.40 28.39 25.77
N GLU A 466 -0.71 28.09 26.45
CA GLU A 466 -1.19 28.88 27.59
C GLU A 466 -0.18 28.88 28.74
N ARG A 467 0.39 27.72 29.07
CA ARG A 467 1.42 27.60 30.11
C ARG A 467 2.66 28.43 29.78
N ARG A 468 3.17 28.34 28.54
CA ARG A 468 4.31 29.16 28.09
C ARG A 468 4.00 30.66 28.08
N ALA A 469 2.74 31.03 27.84
CA ALA A 469 2.31 32.43 27.92
C ALA A 469 2.26 32.92 29.37
N LYS A 470 1.74 32.10 30.30
CA LYS A 470 1.76 32.38 31.75
C LYS A 470 3.18 32.47 32.30
N GLU A 471 4.05 31.51 31.99
CA GLU A 471 5.47 31.54 32.38
C GLU A 471 6.20 32.80 31.85
N ARG A 472 5.86 33.25 30.63
CA ARG A 472 6.38 34.52 30.07
C ARG A 472 5.85 35.75 30.79
N ALA A 473 4.62 35.71 31.29
CA ALA A 473 4.03 36.81 32.05
C ALA A 473 4.58 36.87 33.49
N ASP A 474 4.85 35.72 34.10
CA ASP A 474 5.40 35.58 35.45
C ASP A 474 6.92 35.80 35.50
N ALA A 475 7.61 35.72 34.35
CA ALA A 475 9.03 35.99 34.26
C ALA A 475 9.35 37.44 34.71
N PRO A 476 10.32 37.63 35.62
CA PRO A 476 10.63 38.96 36.13
C PRO A 476 11.11 39.87 35.00
N ILE A 477 10.38 40.97 34.79
CA ILE A 477 10.69 41.96 33.76
C ILE A 477 12.01 42.66 34.13
N PHE A 478 13.09 42.33 33.43
CA PHE A 478 14.38 42.99 33.59
C PHE A 478 14.32 44.43 33.08
N LYS A 479 14.19 45.39 34.00
CA LYS A 479 14.26 46.82 33.68
C LYS A 479 15.72 47.22 33.57
N LYS A 480 16.20 47.54 32.36
CA LYS A 480 17.53 48.14 32.15
C LYS A 480 17.56 49.50 32.84
N THR A 481 18.35 49.63 33.91
CA THR A 481 18.46 50.84 34.75
C THR A 481 19.40 51.91 34.20
N GLU A 482 19.88 51.76 32.97
CA GLU A 482 20.81 52.72 32.36
C GLU A 482 20.33 53.14 30.97
N LYS A 483 20.41 54.45 30.70
CA LYS A 483 20.13 55.01 29.37
C LYS A 483 21.13 54.41 28.38
N PRO A 484 20.70 53.81 27.26
CA PRO A 484 21.62 53.27 26.27
C PRO A 484 22.52 54.39 25.76
N ALA A 485 23.84 54.21 25.86
CA ALA A 485 24.78 55.14 25.27
C ALA A 485 24.54 55.19 23.76
N MET A 486 24.28 56.40 23.22
CA MET A 486 24.12 56.58 21.77
C MET A 486 25.40 56.13 21.07
N THR A 487 25.26 55.17 20.16
CA THR A 487 26.35 54.74 19.28
C THR A 487 26.79 55.91 18.43
N ARG A 488 28.02 56.39 18.66
CA ARG A 488 28.71 57.32 17.76
C ARG A 488 28.82 56.65 16.39
N SER A 489 28.47 57.37 15.33
CA SER A 489 28.52 56.88 13.94
C SER A 489 29.93 56.44 13.57
N LEU A 490 30.18 55.13 13.58
CA LEU A 490 31.33 54.52 12.94
C LEU A 490 30.89 54.03 11.55
N LEU A 491 31.74 54.29 10.56
CA LEU A 491 31.53 53.89 9.17
C LEU A 491 31.33 52.37 9.04
N PRO A 492 30.46 51.89 8.13
CA PRO A 492 30.16 50.47 8.01
C PRO A 492 31.39 49.68 7.55
N VAL A 493 31.90 48.80 8.40
CA VAL A 493 32.80 47.73 7.96
C VAL A 493 31.93 46.60 7.42
N HIS A 494 32.03 46.35 6.12
CA HIS A 494 31.35 45.25 5.45
C HIS A 494 31.88 43.91 6.00
N VAL A 495 31.13 43.29 6.91
CA VAL A 495 31.32 41.87 7.23
C VAL A 495 30.51 41.07 6.22
N LYS A 496 31.17 40.17 5.48
CA LYS A 496 30.50 39.24 4.58
C LYS A 496 29.59 38.32 5.39
N VAL A 497 28.28 38.52 5.26
CA VAL A 497 27.28 37.54 5.68
C VAL A 497 27.50 36.29 4.82
N LYS A 498 27.74 35.13 5.46
CA LYS A 498 27.64 33.85 4.77
C LYS A 498 26.18 33.67 4.36
N ASN A 499 25.89 33.86 3.09
CA ASN A 499 24.61 33.47 2.52
C ASN A 499 24.52 31.94 2.61
N MET A 500 23.55 31.44 3.39
CA MET A 500 23.14 30.04 3.29
C MET A 500 22.58 29.83 1.88
N THR A 501 23.08 28.83 1.17
CA THR A 501 22.61 28.50 -0.17
C THR A 501 21.29 27.75 -0.08
N LEU A 502 20.46 27.79 -1.13
CA LEU A 502 19.19 27.03 -1.19
C LEU A 502 19.38 25.54 -0.85
N LYS A 503 20.52 24.96 -1.23
CA LYS A 503 20.89 23.59 -0.88
C LYS A 503 21.07 23.36 0.63
N ASP A 504 21.51 24.37 1.38
CA ASP A 504 21.67 24.27 2.83
C ASP A 504 20.31 24.31 3.55
N VAL A 505 19.33 24.99 2.96
CA VAL A 505 17.94 25.03 3.46
C VAL A 505 17.21 23.74 3.09
N GLU A 506 17.37 23.27 1.84
CA GLU A 506 16.82 22.00 1.38
C GLU A 506 17.39 20.80 2.16
N ASN A 507 18.69 20.82 2.50
CA ASN A 507 19.28 19.77 3.35
C ASN A 507 18.75 19.81 4.79
N GLN A 508 18.49 20.99 5.36
CA GLN A 508 17.86 21.10 6.68
C GLN A 508 16.39 20.66 6.68
N GLU A 509 15.69 20.84 5.55
CA GLU A 509 14.33 20.33 5.36
C GLU A 509 14.33 18.81 5.15
N LEU A 510 15.31 18.27 4.42
CA LEU A 510 15.49 16.84 4.22
C LEU A 510 15.87 16.11 5.51
N ASP A 511 16.76 16.67 6.34
CA ASP A 511 17.10 16.13 7.66
C ASP A 511 15.90 16.14 8.61
N ARG A 512 15.06 17.19 8.55
CA ARG A 512 13.80 17.22 9.29
C ARG A 512 12.82 16.16 8.80
N PHE A 513 12.72 15.95 7.50
CA PHE A 513 11.86 14.93 6.91
C PHE A 513 12.30 13.51 7.31
N LEU A 514 13.59 13.19 7.19
CA LEU A 514 14.16 11.90 7.60
C LEU A 514 14.02 11.64 9.11
N SER A 515 14.08 12.69 9.93
CA SER A 515 13.87 12.57 11.38
C SER A 515 12.42 12.29 11.79
N GLN A 516 11.44 12.63 10.94
CA GLN A 516 10.03 12.38 11.19
C GLN A 516 9.63 10.93 10.85
N ASP A 517 10.23 10.35 9.81
CA ASP A 517 9.95 8.96 9.40
C ASP A 517 10.56 7.91 10.37
N LEU A 518 11.63 8.25 11.08
CA LEU A 518 12.20 7.39 12.14
C LEU A 518 11.36 7.36 13.43
N THR A 519 10.29 8.15 13.52
CA THR A 519 9.36 8.14 14.66
C THR A 519 8.04 7.43 14.38
N GLN A 520 7.87 6.82 13.21
CA GLN A 520 6.68 6.03 12.84
C GLN A 520 6.96 4.56 12.47
N LEU A 521 8.16 4.06 12.78
CA LEU A 521 8.44 2.62 12.95
C LEU A 521 8.62 2.35 14.45
#